data_AF-A0A6J1DYV5-F1
#
_entry.id   AF-A0A6J1DYV5-F1
#
_cell.length_a   1.000
_cell.length_b   1.000
_cell.length_c   1.000
_cell.angle_alpha   90.00
_cell.angle_beta   90.00
_cell.angle_gamma   90.00
#
_symmetry.space_group_name_H-M   'P 1'
#
loop_
_entity.id
_entity.type
_entity.pdbx_description
1 polymer ?
#
loop_
_entity_poly.entity_id
_entity_poly.type
_entity_poly.pdbx_seq_one_letter_code
_entity_poly.pdbx_strand_id
1 'polypeptide(L)'
;MKMNFEYRVKKSTKSLYTVGCIEDGCKWSLRSRKIKGSDTFLISTFYEVHSCTREVMKHDHQQARSRVVGQIIKSTFKDVSRRYKPKDIVNDMRKNYAVNIRYGKAWRVRERALELLMGSPKKSYTLLRKYGEALKSVNPDTVFSLKLEDDKYFQYAFMALGCSIRGFRSCIRAILVIDGAHLKGKYKGVILIASSVDGNNQIYPTNP
;
A
#
# COMPACT_ATOMS: atom_id res chain seq x y z
N MET A 1 -20.29 4.08 -7.51
CA MET A 1 -20.40 3.66 -6.10
C MET A 1 -21.26 4.59 -5.26
N LYS A 2 -21.37 5.88 -5.60
CA LYS A 2 -22.40 6.72 -4.97
C LYS A 2 -23.78 6.08 -5.12
N MET A 3 -24.63 6.26 -4.11
CA MET A 3 -26.00 5.75 -4.05
C MET A 3 -26.13 4.22 -3.98
N ASN A 4 -25.02 3.50 -3.72
CA ASN A 4 -25.05 2.06 -3.50
C ASN A 4 -25.82 1.32 -4.61
N PHE A 5 -25.51 1.52 -5.89
CA PHE A 5 -26.07 0.73 -7.00
C PHE A 5 -25.04 -0.30 -7.51
N GLU A 6 -25.50 -1.53 -7.74
CA GLU A 6 -24.69 -2.60 -8.33
C GLU A 6 -24.99 -2.78 -9.82
N TYR A 7 -23.98 -3.26 -10.54
CA TYR A 7 -24.07 -3.52 -11.97
C TYR A 7 -23.51 -4.89 -12.33
N ARG A 8 -24.11 -5.55 -13.32
CA ARG A 8 -23.55 -6.75 -13.93
C ARG A 8 -22.83 -6.41 -15.22
N VAL A 9 -21.75 -7.15 -15.49
CA VAL A 9 -21.06 -7.08 -16.79
C VAL A 9 -21.90 -7.86 -17.79
N LYS A 10 -22.43 -7.17 -18.81
CA LYS A 10 -23.18 -7.79 -19.91
C LYS A 10 -22.23 -8.34 -20.99
N LYS A 11 -21.15 -7.61 -21.30
CA LYS A 11 -20.13 -8.03 -22.27
C LYS A 11 -18.79 -7.41 -21.93
N SER A 12 -17.72 -8.19 -22.02
CA SER A 12 -16.34 -7.72 -21.82
C SER A 12 -15.41 -8.39 -22.81
N THR A 13 -14.80 -7.60 -23.68
CA THR A 13 -13.89 -8.05 -24.74
C THR A 13 -12.74 -7.06 -24.88
N LYS A 14 -11.75 -7.37 -25.75
CA LYS A 14 -10.63 -6.46 -26.03
C LYS A 14 -11.06 -5.11 -26.64
N SER A 15 -12.25 -5.03 -27.26
CA SER A 15 -12.72 -3.84 -27.99
C SER A 15 -14.02 -3.24 -27.45
N LEU A 16 -14.74 -3.94 -26.58
CA LEU A 16 -16.07 -3.56 -26.10
C LEU A 16 -16.26 -3.95 -24.64
N TYR A 17 -16.78 -3.02 -23.85
CA TYR A 17 -17.21 -3.26 -22.48
C TYR A 17 -18.62 -2.69 -22.26
N THR A 18 -19.54 -3.53 -21.80
CA THR A 18 -20.92 -3.15 -21.55
C THR A 18 -21.35 -3.63 -20.18
N VAL A 19 -21.94 -2.73 -19.40
CA VAL A 19 -22.51 -3.00 -18.08
C VAL A 19 -23.94 -2.50 -18.01
N GLY A 20 -24.74 -3.09 -17.13
CA GLY A 20 -26.06 -2.58 -16.79
C GLY A 20 -26.41 -2.90 -15.35
N CYS A 21 -27.48 -2.31 -14.85
CA CYS A 21 -27.94 -2.57 -13.49
C CYS A 21 -28.21 -4.06 -13.28
N ILE A 22 -28.05 -4.52 -12.04
CA ILE A 22 -28.34 -5.90 -11.67
C ILE A 22 -29.85 -6.19 -11.68
N GLU A 23 -30.67 -5.19 -11.37
CA GLU A 23 -32.14 -5.28 -11.36
C GLU A 23 -32.67 -5.39 -12.79
N ASP A 24 -33.53 -6.38 -13.02
CA ASP A 24 -34.16 -6.56 -14.32
C ASP A 24 -35.17 -5.45 -14.59
N GLY A 25 -35.26 -5.02 -15.85
CA GLY A 25 -36.07 -3.87 -16.26
C GLY A 25 -35.44 -2.49 -15.96
N CYS A 26 -34.34 -2.42 -15.21
CA CYS A 26 -33.66 -1.16 -14.96
C CYS A 26 -32.90 -0.67 -16.21
N LYS A 27 -33.14 0.60 -16.59
CA LYS A 27 -32.57 1.21 -17.81
C LYS A 27 -31.10 1.60 -17.68
N TRP A 28 -30.58 1.72 -16.45
CA TRP A 28 -29.20 2.14 -16.23
C TRP A 28 -28.22 1.20 -16.94
N SER A 29 -27.37 1.78 -17.79
CA SER A 29 -26.37 1.02 -18.52
C SER A 29 -25.27 1.91 -19.08
N LEU A 30 -24.10 1.30 -19.28
CA LEU A 30 -22.95 1.94 -19.89
C LEU A 30 -22.37 1.02 -20.95
N ARG A 31 -22.06 1.59 -22.10
CA ARG A 31 -21.34 0.94 -23.19
C ARG A 31 -20.10 1.76 -23.52
N SER A 32 -18.95 1.10 -23.56
CA SER A 32 -17.69 1.69 -24.00
C SER A 32 -16.99 0.85 -25.04
N ARG A 33 -16.27 1.52 -25.94
CA ARG A 33 -15.52 0.90 -27.04
C ARG A 33 -14.05 1.34 -27.00
N LYS A 34 -13.12 0.42 -27.30
CA LYS A 34 -11.70 0.74 -27.39
C LYS A 34 -11.46 1.70 -28.56
N ILE A 35 -10.67 2.74 -28.35
CA ILE A 35 -10.23 3.65 -29.40
C ILE A 35 -9.17 2.91 -30.24
N LYS A 36 -9.29 2.94 -31.57
CA LYS A 36 -8.31 2.26 -32.45
C LYS A 36 -6.91 2.85 -32.22
N GLY A 37 -5.92 1.97 -32.09
CA GLY A 37 -4.52 2.37 -31.86
C GLY A 37 -4.20 2.87 -30.44
N SER A 38 -5.14 2.82 -29.49
CA SER A 38 -4.95 3.27 -28.11
C SER A 38 -5.46 2.24 -27.12
N ASP A 39 -4.93 2.20 -25.90
CA ASP A 39 -5.44 1.37 -24.79
C ASP A 39 -6.61 2.01 -24.03
N THR A 40 -7.10 3.15 -24.50
CA THR A 40 -8.22 3.89 -23.90
C THR A 40 -9.56 3.42 -24.45
N PHE A 41 -10.58 3.43 -23.58
CA PHE A 41 -11.98 3.19 -23.95
C PHE A 41 -12.77 4.49 -23.95
N LEU A 42 -13.52 4.73 -25.04
CA LEU A 42 -14.51 5.81 -25.14
C LEU A 42 -15.87 5.29 -24.64
N ILE A 43 -16.51 6.04 -23.75
CA ILE A 43 -17.92 5.79 -23.40
C ILE A 43 -18.77 6.22 -24.59
N SER A 44 -19.34 5.25 -25.31
CA SER A 44 -20.19 5.51 -26.48
C SER A 44 -21.65 5.74 -26.11
N THR A 45 -22.10 5.18 -24.99
CA THR A 45 -23.49 5.30 -24.55
C THR A 45 -23.52 5.21 -23.04
N PHE A 46 -24.25 6.11 -22.39
CA PHE A 46 -24.45 6.11 -20.95
C PHE A 46 -25.87 6.53 -20.61
N TYR A 47 -26.62 5.62 -20.00
CA TYR A 47 -27.93 5.89 -19.42
C TYR A 47 -27.74 5.98 -17.91
N GLU A 48 -27.75 7.20 -17.39
CA GLU A 48 -27.36 7.50 -16.01
C GLU A 48 -28.45 7.26 -14.97
N VAL A 49 -29.72 7.22 -15.40
CA VAL A 49 -30.87 7.11 -14.51
C VAL A 49 -31.14 5.65 -14.16
N HIS A 50 -31.12 5.35 -12.87
CA HIS A 50 -31.68 4.11 -12.34
C HIS A 50 -33.19 4.25 -12.20
N SER A 51 -33.95 3.36 -12.83
CA SER A 51 -35.40 3.26 -12.65
C SER A 51 -35.79 2.28 -11.52
N CYS A 52 -34.81 1.59 -10.94
CA CYS A 52 -34.98 0.75 -9.77
C CYS A 52 -34.80 1.57 -8.49
N THR A 53 -35.63 1.29 -7.48
CA THR A 53 -35.39 1.72 -6.10
C THR A 53 -34.45 0.74 -5.41
N ARG A 54 -33.70 1.20 -4.41
CA ARG A 54 -32.82 0.32 -3.65
C ARG A 54 -33.04 0.47 -2.17
N GLU A 55 -33.24 -0.67 -1.50
CA GLU A 55 -33.07 -0.76 -0.06
C GLU A 55 -31.57 -0.78 0.27
N VAL A 56 -31.22 -0.32 1.47
CA VAL A 56 -29.85 -0.42 1.99
C VAL A 56 -29.52 -1.90 2.14
N MET A 57 -28.85 -2.47 1.14
CA MET A 57 -28.48 -3.87 1.18
C MET A 57 -27.60 -4.15 2.39
N LYS A 58 -28.03 -5.07 3.26
CA LYS A 58 -27.28 -5.51 4.46
C LYS A 58 -26.03 -6.34 4.10
N HIS A 59 -25.86 -6.68 2.82
CA HIS A 59 -24.79 -7.53 2.32
C HIS A 59 -23.62 -6.73 1.71
N ASP A 60 -22.54 -7.45 1.43
CA ASP A 60 -21.27 -6.89 0.99
C ASP A 60 -21.32 -6.52 -0.51
N HIS A 61 -21.06 -5.25 -0.85
CA HIS A 61 -21.24 -4.76 -2.22
C HIS A 61 -20.26 -5.39 -3.23
N GLN A 62 -20.78 -5.91 -4.33
CA GLN A 62 -20.04 -6.73 -5.29
C GLN A 62 -18.92 -5.97 -6.02
N GLN A 63 -19.18 -4.73 -6.43
CA GLN A 63 -18.19 -3.87 -7.12
C GLN A 63 -17.30 -3.09 -6.14
N ALA A 64 -17.58 -3.12 -4.83
CA ALA A 64 -16.70 -2.58 -3.79
C ALA A 64 -15.53 -3.53 -3.52
N ARG A 65 -14.79 -3.89 -4.58
CA ARG A 65 -13.60 -4.72 -4.50
C ARG A 65 -12.48 -3.95 -3.82
N SER A 66 -11.61 -4.65 -3.10
CA SER A 66 -10.54 -4.00 -2.32
C SER A 66 -9.63 -3.11 -3.17
N ARG A 67 -9.39 -3.48 -4.43
CA ARG A 67 -8.64 -2.67 -5.39
C ARG A 67 -9.31 -1.34 -5.73
N VAL A 68 -10.63 -1.33 -5.88
CA VAL A 68 -11.37 -0.13 -6.27
C VAL A 68 -11.49 0.81 -5.08
N VAL A 69 -11.93 0.29 -3.93
CA VAL A 69 -12.06 1.10 -2.71
C VAL A 69 -10.69 1.60 -2.25
N GLY A 70 -9.65 0.75 -2.31
CA GLY A 70 -8.28 1.15 -1.99
C GLY A 70 -7.79 2.33 -2.84
N GLN A 71 -8.15 2.40 -4.12
CA GLN A 71 -7.81 3.53 -4.99
C GLN A 71 -8.55 4.81 -4.58
N ILE A 72 -9.80 4.70 -4.11
CA ILE A 72 -10.62 5.83 -3.65
C ILE A 72 -10.04 6.43 -2.37
N ILE A 73 -9.68 5.58 -1.40
CA ILE A 73 -9.27 6.03 -0.07
C ILE A 73 -7.76 6.22 0.09
N LYS A 74 -6.93 5.91 -0.93
CA LYS A 74 -5.47 5.98 -0.80
C LYS A 74 -4.98 7.36 -0.38
N SER A 75 -5.64 8.45 -0.80
CA SER A 75 -5.26 9.80 -0.41
C SER A 75 -5.39 10.03 1.10
N THR A 76 -6.33 9.39 1.76
CA THR A 76 -6.53 9.46 3.22
C THR A 76 -5.34 8.89 4.01
N PHE A 77 -4.53 8.03 3.40
CA PHE A 77 -3.33 7.45 4.02
C PHE A 77 -2.06 8.28 3.80
N LYS A 78 -2.13 9.41 3.08
CA LYS A 78 -0.98 10.32 2.94
C LYS A 78 -0.68 11.08 4.24
N ASP A 79 -1.72 11.37 5.01
CA ASP A 79 -1.58 12.00 6.32
C ASP A 79 -1.23 10.93 7.37
N VAL A 80 0.04 10.90 7.77
CA VAL A 80 0.58 9.96 8.76
C VAL A 80 0.13 10.27 10.19
N SER A 81 -0.40 11.45 10.47
CA SER A 81 -0.91 11.81 11.80
C SER A 81 -2.18 11.03 12.14
N ARG A 82 -2.97 10.66 11.11
CA ARG A 82 -4.25 9.98 11.28
C ARG A 82 -4.10 8.46 11.12
N ARG A 83 -4.28 7.72 12.21
CA ARG A 83 -4.37 6.24 12.16
C ARG A 83 -5.73 5.81 11.60
N TYR A 84 -5.81 5.63 10.28
CA TYR A 84 -7.03 5.18 9.61
C TYR A 84 -7.20 3.65 9.72
N LYS A 85 -8.09 3.21 10.60
CA LYS A 85 -8.32 1.79 10.95
C LYS A 85 -9.36 1.17 10.02
N PRO A 86 -9.39 -0.17 9.88
CA PRO A 86 -10.41 -0.86 9.08
C PRO A 86 -11.86 -0.54 9.51
N LYS A 87 -12.12 -0.29 10.80
CA LYS A 87 -13.45 0.14 11.28
C LYS A 87 -13.85 1.51 10.72
N ASP A 88 -12.90 2.43 10.61
CA ASP A 88 -13.14 3.76 10.05
C ASP A 88 -13.48 3.65 8.55
N ILE A 89 -12.80 2.75 7.83
CA ILE A 89 -13.10 2.46 6.42
C ILE A 89 -14.53 1.91 6.27
N VAL A 90 -14.96 0.98 7.15
CA VAL A 90 -16.34 0.47 7.13
C VAL A 90 -17.34 1.61 7.33
N ASN A 91 -17.08 2.49 8.31
CA ASN A 91 -17.96 3.62 8.62
C ASN A 91 -18.01 4.64 7.49
N ASP A 92 -16.87 5.01 6.91
CA ASP A 92 -16.79 5.99 5.84
C ASP A 92 -17.43 5.47 4.54
N MET A 93 -17.28 4.18 4.25
CA MET A 93 -17.96 3.56 3.10
C MET A 93 -19.48 3.61 3.26
N ARG A 94 -19.98 3.38 4.47
CA ARG A 94 -21.41 3.54 4.79
C ARG A 94 -21.85 4.99 4.69
N LYS A 95 -21.13 5.91 5.34
CA LYS A 95 -21.54 7.32 5.48
C LYS A 95 -21.46 8.10 4.17
N ASN A 96 -20.38 7.89 3.39
CA ASN A 96 -20.10 8.69 2.20
C ASN A 96 -20.58 8.05 0.89
N TYR A 97 -20.80 6.73 0.89
CA TYR A 97 -21.17 6.00 -0.33
C TYR A 97 -22.42 5.13 -0.18
N ALA A 98 -23.02 5.06 1.02
CA ALA A 98 -24.12 4.14 1.35
C ALA A 98 -23.77 2.66 1.12
N VAL A 99 -22.47 2.32 1.08
CA VAL A 99 -21.97 0.98 0.74
C VAL A 99 -21.55 0.23 2.01
N ASN A 100 -22.12 -0.96 2.21
CA ASN A 100 -21.69 -1.89 3.23
C ASN A 100 -20.49 -2.72 2.76
N ILE A 101 -19.43 -2.77 3.58
CA ILE A 101 -18.30 -3.69 3.41
C ILE A 101 -18.01 -4.46 4.68
N ARG A 102 -17.60 -5.72 4.55
CA ARG A 102 -17.17 -6.55 5.70
C ARG A 102 -15.83 -6.05 6.26
N TYR A 103 -15.60 -6.27 7.56
CA TYR A 103 -14.34 -5.90 8.22
C TYR A 103 -13.10 -6.50 7.52
N GLY A 104 -13.11 -7.79 7.18
CA GLY A 104 -12.00 -8.43 6.48
C GLY A 104 -11.73 -7.81 5.10
N LYS A 105 -12.77 -7.33 4.41
CA LYS A 105 -12.62 -6.59 3.15
C LYS A 105 -12.00 -5.21 3.41
N ALA A 106 -12.44 -4.51 4.46
CA ALA A 106 -11.86 -3.23 4.88
C ALA A 106 -10.36 -3.36 5.24
N TRP A 107 -9.96 -4.46 5.87
CA TRP A 107 -8.54 -4.75 6.12
C TRP A 107 -7.76 -4.90 4.81
N ARG A 108 -8.25 -5.69 3.84
CA ARG A 108 -7.61 -5.82 2.51
C ARG A 108 -7.58 -4.51 1.73
N VAL A 109 -8.63 -3.69 1.88
CA VAL A 109 -8.71 -2.34 1.31
C VAL A 109 -7.57 -1.47 1.83
N ARG A 110 -7.35 -1.48 3.16
CA ARG A 110 -6.24 -0.76 3.80
C ARG A 110 -4.89 -1.21 3.26
N GLU A 111 -4.62 -2.52 3.26
CA GLU A 111 -3.35 -3.06 2.74
C GLU A 111 -3.12 -2.64 1.29
N ARG A 112 -4.17 -2.67 0.46
CA ARG A 112 -4.08 -2.27 -0.93
C ARG A 112 -3.85 -0.76 -1.12
N ALA A 113 -4.47 0.06 -0.29
CA ALA A 113 -4.25 1.51 -0.31
C ALA A 113 -2.80 1.86 0.06
N LEU A 114 -2.26 1.22 1.11
CA LEU A 114 -0.85 1.36 1.51
C LEU A 114 0.11 0.87 0.41
N GLU A 115 -0.17 -0.27 -0.22
CA GLU A 115 0.63 -0.78 -1.33
C GLU A 115 0.63 0.17 -2.54
N LEU A 116 -0.51 0.82 -2.83
CA LEU A 116 -0.61 1.81 -3.91
C LEU A 116 0.19 3.10 -3.63
N LEU A 117 0.39 3.44 -2.35
CA LEU A 117 1.14 4.63 -1.95
C LEU A 117 2.65 4.34 -1.82
N MET A 118 3.01 3.32 -1.05
CA MET A 118 4.40 3.03 -0.66
C MET A 118 5.06 1.98 -1.55
N GLY A 119 4.28 1.34 -2.44
CA GLY A 119 4.72 0.17 -3.17
C GLY A 119 4.56 -1.13 -2.37
N SER A 120 4.86 -2.24 -3.02
CA SER A 120 4.79 -3.55 -2.39
C SER A 120 6.07 -3.84 -1.59
N PRO A 121 5.99 -4.40 -0.38
CA PRO A 121 7.19 -4.78 0.36
C PRO A 121 8.09 -5.75 -0.43
N LYS A 122 7.51 -6.64 -1.26
CA LYS A 122 8.28 -7.52 -2.17
C LYS A 122 9.25 -6.73 -3.05
N LYS A 123 8.76 -5.66 -3.69
CA LYS A 123 9.59 -4.77 -4.52
C LYS A 123 10.66 -4.07 -3.67
N SER A 124 10.34 -3.63 -2.45
CA SER A 124 11.32 -3.00 -1.57
C SER A 124 12.51 -3.92 -1.26
N TYR A 125 12.27 -5.20 -0.96
CA TYR A 125 13.35 -6.18 -0.77
C TYR A 125 14.22 -6.35 -2.02
N THR A 126 13.64 -6.33 -3.23
CA THR A 126 14.42 -6.41 -4.48
C THR A 126 15.30 -5.18 -4.74
N LEU A 127 15.03 -4.06 -4.06
CA LEU A 127 15.80 -2.82 -4.19
C LEU A 127 16.94 -2.69 -3.17
N LEU A 128 17.01 -3.55 -2.15
CA LEU A 128 18.00 -3.45 -1.07
C LEU A 128 19.45 -3.43 -1.57
N ARG A 129 19.79 -4.25 -2.57
CA ARG A 129 21.14 -4.27 -3.14
C ARG A 129 21.52 -2.92 -3.76
N LYS A 130 20.64 -2.39 -4.62
CA LYS A 130 20.82 -1.08 -5.26
C LYS A 130 20.88 0.05 -4.23
N TYR A 131 20.07 -0.05 -3.19
CA TYR A 131 20.08 0.91 -2.08
C TYR A 131 21.43 0.91 -1.35
N GLY A 132 21.97 -0.27 -1.03
CA GLY A 132 23.29 -0.40 -0.41
C GLY A 132 24.43 0.13 -1.27
N GLU A 133 24.39 -0.11 -2.59
CA GLU A 133 25.35 0.46 -3.55
C GLU A 133 25.28 1.99 -3.59
N ALA A 134 24.06 2.56 -3.65
CA ALA A 134 23.87 4.00 -3.63
C ALA A 134 24.37 4.63 -2.32
N LEU A 135 24.12 3.99 -1.18
CA LEU A 135 24.62 4.45 0.11
C LEU A 135 26.16 4.50 0.16
N LYS A 136 26.81 3.44 -0.33
CA LYS A 136 28.29 3.39 -0.44
C LYS A 136 28.83 4.52 -1.31
N SER A 137 28.13 4.85 -2.40
CA SER A 137 28.54 5.92 -3.31
C SER A 137 28.39 7.32 -2.68
N VAL A 138 27.35 7.56 -1.88
CA VAL A 138 27.06 8.88 -1.31
C VAL A 138 27.78 9.10 0.02
N ASN A 139 28.03 8.04 0.78
CA ASN A 139 28.71 8.09 2.08
C ASN A 139 29.88 7.11 2.09
N PRO A 140 31.09 7.57 1.71
CA PRO A 140 32.29 6.75 1.72
C PRO A 140 32.51 6.06 3.08
N ASP A 141 33.08 4.86 3.02
CA ASP A 141 33.28 3.93 4.15
C ASP A 141 32.01 3.28 4.70
N THR A 142 30.85 3.51 4.08
CA THR A 142 29.62 2.79 4.47
C THR A 142 29.79 1.29 4.24
N VAL A 143 29.52 0.51 5.29
CA VAL A 143 29.42 -0.94 5.21
C VAL A 143 27.96 -1.29 4.93
N PHE A 144 27.73 -2.06 3.87
CA PHE A 144 26.43 -2.65 3.58
C PHE A 144 26.63 -4.09 3.12
N SER A 145 25.95 -5.01 3.79
CA SER A 145 25.99 -6.44 3.51
C SER A 145 24.57 -6.98 3.42
N LEU A 146 24.29 -7.75 2.38
CA LEU A 146 22.99 -8.38 2.14
C LEU A 146 23.21 -9.88 2.04
N LYS A 147 22.57 -10.65 2.91
CA LYS A 147 22.60 -12.11 2.88
C LYS A 147 21.29 -12.66 2.36
N LEU A 148 21.41 -13.51 1.34
CA LEU A 148 20.31 -14.29 0.78
C LEU A 148 20.61 -15.78 0.98
N GLU A 149 19.56 -16.56 1.21
CA GLU A 149 19.55 -18.02 1.10
C GLU A 149 19.27 -18.39 -0.35
N ASP A 150 20.09 -19.28 -0.93
CA ASP A 150 20.00 -19.72 -2.32
C ASP A 150 19.90 -18.57 -3.34
N ASP A 151 20.49 -17.41 -3.01
CA ASP A 151 20.37 -16.14 -3.77
C ASP A 151 18.92 -15.68 -4.04
N LYS A 152 17.95 -16.19 -3.28
CA LYS A 152 16.52 -15.97 -3.51
C LYS A 152 15.78 -15.44 -2.28
N TYR A 153 16.07 -15.97 -1.10
CA TYR A 153 15.32 -15.65 0.11
C TYR A 153 16.12 -14.73 1.01
N PHE A 154 15.53 -13.59 1.39
CA PHE A 154 16.17 -12.64 2.29
C PHE A 154 16.39 -13.27 3.68
N GLN A 155 17.63 -13.24 4.16
CA GLN A 155 17.96 -13.60 5.55
C GLN A 155 18.16 -12.35 6.40
N TYR A 156 19.14 -11.52 6.04
CA TYR A 156 19.41 -10.26 6.73
C TYR A 156 20.07 -9.24 5.82
N ALA A 157 19.95 -7.98 6.21
CA ALA A 157 20.79 -6.89 5.72
C ALA A 157 21.46 -6.23 6.93
N PHE A 158 22.74 -5.95 6.79
CA PHE A 158 23.51 -5.15 7.73
C PHE A 158 23.94 -3.86 7.05
N MET A 159 23.83 -2.76 7.77
CA MET A 159 24.26 -1.45 7.33
C MET A 159 25.10 -0.82 8.45
N ALA A 160 26.08 -0.01 8.12
CA ALA A 160 26.72 0.91 9.06
C ALA A 160 27.28 2.06 8.25
N LEU A 161 26.78 3.27 8.49
CA LEU A 161 27.16 4.44 7.71
C LEU A 161 28.61 4.81 7.99
N GLY A 162 29.36 5.20 6.96
CA GLY A 162 30.78 5.54 7.11
C GLY A 162 31.02 6.66 8.11
N CYS A 163 30.17 7.69 8.10
CA CYS A 163 30.20 8.75 9.11
C CYS A 163 29.99 8.23 10.55
N SER A 164 29.06 7.29 10.76
CA SER A 164 28.80 6.65 12.06
C SER A 164 30.01 5.84 12.53
N ILE A 165 30.65 5.09 11.63
CA ILE A 165 31.85 4.30 11.94
C ILE A 165 33.00 5.21 12.36
N ARG A 166 33.23 6.31 11.63
CA ARG A 166 34.29 7.28 11.94
C ARG A 166 34.05 7.94 13.29
N GLY A 167 32.84 8.45 13.56
CA GLY A 167 32.55 9.07 14.84
C GLY A 167 32.67 8.10 16.01
N PHE A 168 32.17 6.86 15.86
CA PHE A 168 32.29 5.83 16.89
C PHE A 168 33.75 5.55 17.29
N ARG A 169 34.66 5.47 16.31
CA ARG A 169 36.08 5.23 16.57
C ARG A 169 36.80 6.39 17.26
N SER A 170 36.38 7.63 16.98
CA SER A 170 37.14 8.81 17.39
C SER A 170 36.67 9.47 18.68
N CYS A 171 35.35 9.48 18.93
CA CYS A 171 34.77 10.40 19.92
C CYS A 171 33.77 9.75 20.89
N ILE A 172 33.53 8.44 20.75
CA ILE A 172 32.44 7.75 21.43
C ILE A 172 33.00 6.77 22.46
N ARG A 173 32.30 6.62 23.60
CA ARG A 173 32.68 5.64 24.63
C ARG A 173 32.52 4.23 24.08
N ALA A 174 33.34 3.29 24.52
CA ALA A 174 33.26 1.88 24.12
C ALA A 174 32.08 1.13 24.76
N ILE A 175 30.89 1.71 24.67
CA ILE A 175 29.62 1.17 25.15
C ILE A 175 28.71 1.06 23.93
N LEU A 176 28.19 -0.13 23.67
CA LEU A 176 27.22 -0.36 22.59
C LEU A 176 25.94 -0.93 23.18
N VAL A 177 24.81 -0.27 22.88
CA VAL A 177 23.47 -0.73 23.25
C VAL A 177 22.77 -1.15 21.97
N ILE A 178 22.26 -2.38 21.96
CA ILE A 178 21.53 -2.95 20.82
C ILE A 178 20.09 -3.18 21.28
N ASP A 179 19.15 -2.62 20.53
CA ASP A 179 17.71 -2.84 20.73
C ASP A 179 17.08 -3.47 19.48
N GLY A 180 16.01 -4.23 19.69
CA GLY A 180 15.32 -4.98 18.66
C GLY A 180 13.83 -4.68 18.63
N ALA A 181 13.31 -4.27 17.48
CA ALA A 181 11.87 -4.09 17.28
C ALA A 181 11.32 -5.07 16.24
N HIS A 182 10.20 -5.72 16.56
CA HIS A 182 9.53 -6.60 15.61
C HIS A 182 8.81 -5.80 14.51
N LEU A 183 9.14 -6.10 13.26
CA LEU A 183 8.48 -5.51 12.11
C LEU A 183 7.05 -6.04 11.98
N LYS A 184 6.12 -5.11 11.83
CA LYS A 184 4.70 -5.40 11.56
C LYS A 184 4.47 -5.35 10.06
N GLY A 185 4.15 -6.50 9.47
CA GLY A 185 3.89 -6.57 8.03
C GLY A 185 3.78 -8.01 7.54
N LYS A 186 3.66 -8.15 6.22
CA LYS A 186 3.59 -9.46 5.55
C LYS A 186 4.85 -10.28 5.78
N TYR A 187 6.01 -9.64 5.65
CA TYR A 187 7.31 -10.24 5.93
C TYR A 187 7.65 -9.85 7.36
N LYS A 188 7.40 -10.78 8.29
CA LYS A 188 7.80 -10.62 9.69
C LYS A 188 9.33 -10.50 9.75
N GLY A 189 9.84 -9.84 10.77
CA GLY A 189 11.28 -9.69 10.98
C GLY A 189 11.56 -8.91 12.25
N VAL A 190 12.85 -8.70 12.51
CA VAL A 190 13.35 -7.86 13.60
C VAL A 190 14.26 -6.82 12.97
N ILE A 191 14.03 -5.55 13.27
CA ILE A 191 15.03 -4.51 13.02
C ILE A 191 15.89 -4.39 14.28
N LEU A 192 17.21 -4.52 14.12
CA LEU A 192 18.17 -4.33 15.20
C LEU A 192 18.83 -2.97 14.99
N ILE A 193 18.79 -2.13 16.01
CA ILE A 193 19.39 -0.80 15.99
C ILE A 193 20.47 -0.76 17.06
N ALA A 194 21.64 -0.22 16.71
CA ALA A 194 22.75 -0.08 17.63
C ALA A 194 23.07 1.39 17.87
N SER A 195 23.08 1.77 19.15
CA SER A 195 23.38 3.13 19.61
C SER A 195 24.48 3.10 20.66
N SER A 196 25.18 4.21 20.78
CA SER A 196 26.24 4.41 21.75
C SER A 196 26.08 5.77 22.44
N VAL A 197 26.97 6.10 23.36
CA VAL A 197 26.94 7.33 24.15
C VAL A 197 28.29 8.03 24.04
N ASP A 198 28.26 9.32 23.71
CA ASP A 198 29.47 10.12 23.58
C ASP A 198 30.06 10.54 24.94
N GLY A 199 31.18 11.27 24.91
CA GLY A 199 31.82 11.84 26.10
C GLY A 199 30.90 12.77 26.92
N ASN A 200 29.88 13.36 26.30
CA ASN A 200 28.92 14.30 26.87
C ASN A 200 27.57 13.65 27.22
N ASN A 201 27.51 12.32 27.32
CA ASN A 201 26.30 11.56 27.62
C ASN A 201 25.17 11.71 26.56
N GLN A 202 25.47 12.11 25.33
CA GLN A 202 24.49 12.18 24.23
C GLN A 202 24.44 10.87 23.44
N ILE A 203 23.25 10.55 22.92
CA ILE A 203 23.03 9.34 22.13
C ILE A 203 23.67 9.51 20.75
N TYR A 204 24.49 8.55 20.35
CA TYR A 204 25.14 8.49 19.05
C TYR A 204 24.67 7.26 18.25
N PRO A 205 24.08 7.42 17.05
CA PRO A 205 23.65 6.29 16.23
C PRO A 205 24.83 5.64 15.52
N THR A 206 25.12 4.38 15.86
CA THR A 206 26.25 3.62 15.29
C THR A 206 25.87 2.78 14.07
N ASN A 207 24.60 2.37 14.01
CA ASN A 207 24.00 1.69 12.87
C ASN A 207 22.49 2.02 12.83
N PRO A 208 22.04 2.91 11.93
CA PRO A 208 20.62 3.25 11.78
C PRO A 208 19.82 2.21 10.99
#